data_AF-A0A371HCI8-F1
#
_entry.id   AF-A0A371HCI8-F1
#
_cell.length_a   1.000
_cell.length_b   1.000
_cell.length_c   1.000
_cell.angle_alpha   90.00
_cell.angle_beta   90.00
_cell.angle_gamma   90.00
#
_symmetry.space_group_name_H-M   'P 1'
#
loop_
_entity.id
_entity.type
_entity.pdbx_description
1 polymer ?
#
loop_
_entity_poly.entity_id
_entity_poly.type
_entity_poly.pdbx_seq_one_letter_code
_entity_poly.pdbx_strand_id
1 'polypeptide(L)'
;MKCQMYADNIHMAPSTLHNLTSPWPFSMWGLDMISPIELKASNGHRFILVAIDYFTKWVEVALYTNVTKSVVTKFIKKDIICRYALPARIIMDNGTNLNNKMMTELCEQFKIKHHNSTPYRPKMNGVVEAANKNLKKVVQKMVVTHKDWHGMLPSALHGYRTSMRMSTGATPYSLVYGIEAVLPVEVEIPSLRVLVEVEVDVSEWARVG
;
A
#
# COMPACT_ATOMS: atom_id res chain seq x y z
N MET A 1 26.87 41.54 13.80
CA MET A 1 26.13 40.78 14.84
C MET A 1 24.62 40.96 14.67
N LYS A 2 24.05 40.46 13.56
CA LYS A 2 22.61 40.51 13.22
C LYS A 2 22.16 39.32 12.35
N CYS A 3 22.76 38.13 12.54
CA CYS A 3 22.49 36.94 11.69
C CYS A 3 21.93 35.73 12.45
N GLN A 4 21.39 35.91 13.66
CA GLN A 4 20.79 34.82 14.44
C GLN A 4 19.27 34.96 14.65
N MET A 5 18.63 36.00 14.08
CA MET A 5 17.19 36.25 14.28
C MET A 5 16.26 35.56 13.27
N TYR A 6 16.80 34.90 12.24
CA TYR A 6 16.02 34.23 11.18
C TYR A 6 16.29 32.73 11.04
N ALA A 7 16.95 32.11 12.01
CA ALA A 7 17.07 30.67 12.06
C ALA A 7 15.90 30.11 12.89
N ASP A 8 15.07 29.26 12.30
CA ASP A 8 14.10 28.43 13.02
C ASP A 8 14.87 27.42 13.89
N ASN A 9 15.36 27.89 15.03
CA ASN A 9 16.02 27.06 16.04
C ASN A 9 14.95 26.28 16.82
N ILE A 10 14.35 25.28 16.19
CA ILE A 10 13.59 24.24 16.91
C ILE A 10 14.61 23.24 17.47
N HIS A 11 15.34 23.62 18.51
CA HIS A 11 16.03 22.67 19.39
C HIS A 11 15.01 22.01 20.31
N MET A 12 14.08 21.24 19.74
CA MET A 12 13.30 20.28 20.51
C MET A 12 14.13 19.01 20.69
N ALA A 13 14.28 18.56 21.93
CA ALA A 13 14.79 17.22 22.20
C ALA A 13 14.01 16.19 21.36
N PRO A 14 14.68 15.19 20.74
CA PRO A 14 13.98 14.13 20.02
C PRO A 14 13.11 13.37 21.02
N SER A 15 11.83 13.70 21.08
CA SER A 15 10.84 12.91 21.82
C SER A 15 10.78 11.52 21.19
N THR A 16 10.76 10.49 22.02
CA THR A 16 10.57 9.09 21.62
C THR A 16 9.46 8.98 20.58
N LEU A 17 9.81 8.54 19.36
CA LEU A 17 8.85 8.29 18.29
C LEU A 17 8.03 7.05 18.68
N HIS A 18 6.79 7.27 19.14
CA HIS A 18 5.83 6.18 19.24
C HIS A 18 5.40 5.79 17.82
N ASN A 19 6.14 4.87 17.19
CA ASN A 19 5.72 4.26 15.94
C ASN A 19 4.38 3.56 16.16
N LEU A 20 3.39 3.82 15.30
CA LEU A 20 2.20 2.97 15.20
C LEU A 20 2.63 1.62 14.65
N THR A 21 2.94 0.68 15.54
CA THR A 21 3.24 -0.69 15.18
C THR A 21 1.93 -1.45 15.06
N SER A 22 1.62 -1.93 13.86
CA SER A 22 0.54 -2.90 13.68
C SER A 22 0.96 -4.19 14.40
N PRO A 23 0.12 -4.78 15.26
CA PRO A 23 0.50 -5.98 16.00
C PRO A 23 0.53 -7.26 15.15
N TRP A 24 -0.22 -7.30 14.04
CA TRP A 24 -0.24 -8.43 13.10
C TRP A 24 -0.63 -7.97 11.68
N PRO A 25 -0.43 -8.80 10.63
CA PRO A 25 -0.86 -8.51 9.26
C PRO A 25 -2.31 -8.03 9.18
N PHE A 26 -2.55 -7.01 8.35
CA PHE A 26 -3.88 -6.49 7.99
C PHE A 26 -4.71 -5.89 9.12
N SER A 27 -4.16 -5.78 10.33
CA SER A 27 -4.85 -5.16 11.46
C SER A 27 -5.02 -3.66 11.29
N MET A 28 -4.13 -3.02 10.52
CA MET A 28 -4.09 -1.58 10.38
C MET A 28 -3.69 -1.15 8.96
N TRP A 29 -4.56 -0.33 8.35
CA TRP A 29 -4.37 0.15 6.99
C TRP A 29 -4.27 1.66 6.92
N GLY A 30 -3.39 2.15 6.05
CA GLY A 30 -3.27 3.56 5.67
C GLY A 30 -3.80 3.77 4.28
N LEU A 31 -4.79 4.64 4.14
CA LEU A 31 -5.44 4.96 2.88
C LEU A 31 -5.10 6.40 2.46
N ASP A 32 -4.68 6.56 1.20
CA ASP A 32 -4.37 7.85 0.60
C ASP A 32 -4.90 7.92 -0.84
N MET A 33 -5.33 9.11 -1.26
CA MET A 33 -5.77 9.38 -2.62
C MET A 33 -4.74 10.25 -3.33
N ILE A 34 -4.21 9.73 -4.43
CA ILE A 34 -3.37 10.50 -5.33
C ILE A 34 -4.30 11.34 -6.22
N SER A 35 -4.18 12.66 -6.05
CA SER A 35 -4.90 13.73 -6.75
C SER A 35 -4.82 13.61 -8.29
N PRO A 36 -5.64 14.37 -9.04
CA PRO A 36 -5.83 14.15 -10.46
C PRO A 36 -4.50 14.11 -11.20
N ILE A 37 -4.30 12.99 -11.87
CA ILE A 37 -3.25 12.85 -12.87
C ILE A 37 -3.61 13.76 -14.05
N GLU A 38 -2.70 14.65 -14.42
CA GLU A 38 -2.90 15.60 -15.53
C GLU A 38 -3.13 14.88 -16.87
N LEU A 39 -2.38 13.80 -17.12
CA LEU A 39 -2.54 12.92 -18.28
C LEU A 39 -3.46 11.75 -17.95
N LYS A 40 -4.75 11.91 -18.25
CA LYS A 40 -5.72 10.79 -18.17
C LYS A 40 -5.15 9.55 -18.85
N ALA A 41 -5.28 8.39 -18.20
CA ALA A 41 -5.03 7.12 -18.86
C ALA A 41 -5.88 7.00 -20.14
N SER A 42 -5.46 6.15 -21.08
CA SER A 42 -6.24 5.86 -22.29
C SER A 42 -7.68 5.40 -22.02
N ASN A 43 -7.95 4.82 -20.83
CA ASN A 43 -9.30 4.45 -20.37
C ASN A 43 -10.03 5.53 -19.52
N GLY A 44 -9.46 6.73 -19.41
CA GLY A 44 -10.06 7.87 -18.72
C GLY A 44 -9.86 7.93 -17.20
N HIS A 45 -9.19 6.93 -16.58
CA HIS A 45 -8.83 7.02 -15.16
C HIS A 45 -7.84 8.15 -14.89
N ARG A 46 -8.06 8.85 -13.77
CA ARG A 46 -7.23 9.99 -13.36
C ARG A 46 -6.95 10.07 -11.87
N PHE A 47 -7.54 9.19 -11.08
CA PHE A 47 -7.37 9.13 -9.62
C PHE A 47 -6.91 7.74 -9.21
N ILE A 48 -6.08 7.70 -8.18
CA ILE A 48 -5.51 6.46 -7.65
C ILE A 48 -5.73 6.43 -6.15
N LEU A 49 -6.53 5.48 -5.69
CA LEU A 49 -6.68 5.18 -4.27
C LEU A 49 -5.64 4.11 -3.90
N VAL A 50 -4.84 4.39 -2.90
CA VAL A 50 -3.80 3.50 -2.38
C VAL A 50 -4.17 3.10 -0.95
N ALA A 51 -4.04 1.82 -0.64
CA ALA A 51 -4.10 1.30 0.72
C ALA A 51 -2.83 0.49 1.03
N ILE A 52 -2.20 0.78 2.17
CA ILE A 52 -1.01 0.06 2.63
C ILE A 52 -1.26 -0.55 4.00
N ASP A 53 -0.98 -1.85 4.14
CA ASP A 53 -0.95 -2.54 5.42
C ASP A 53 0.30 -2.14 6.21
N TYR A 54 0.12 -1.77 7.47
CA TYR A 54 1.22 -1.26 8.29
C TYR A 54 2.20 -2.34 8.74
N PHE A 55 1.78 -3.60 8.82
CA PHE A 55 2.65 -4.71 9.24
C PHE A 55 3.50 -5.20 8.06
N THR A 56 2.85 -5.74 7.04
CA THR A 56 3.47 -6.41 5.90
C THR A 56 4.03 -5.43 4.86
N LYS A 57 3.60 -4.16 4.92
CA LYS A 57 3.80 -3.17 3.85
C LYS A 57 3.12 -3.58 2.55
N TRP A 58 2.14 -4.49 2.58
CA TRP A 58 1.37 -4.86 1.42
C TRP A 58 0.55 -3.69 0.90
N VAL A 59 0.54 -3.52 -0.42
CA VAL A 59 -0.10 -2.38 -1.09
C VAL A 59 -1.24 -2.87 -1.96
N GLU A 60 -2.41 -2.26 -1.81
CA GLU A 60 -3.53 -2.36 -2.73
C GLU A 60 -3.79 -1.02 -3.42
N VAL A 61 -4.15 -1.07 -4.70
CA VAL A 61 -4.41 0.13 -5.49
C VAL A 61 -5.67 -0.05 -6.33
N ALA A 62 -6.49 0.99 -6.38
CA ALA A 62 -7.64 1.07 -7.27
C ALA A 62 -7.63 2.37 -8.08
N LEU A 63 -8.09 2.27 -9.34
CA LEU A 63 -8.12 3.36 -10.30
C LEU A 63 -9.54 3.87 -10.50
N TYR A 64 -9.69 5.20 -10.55
CA TYR A 64 -10.99 5.84 -10.70
C TYR A 64 -10.96 6.98 -11.73
N THR A 65 -12.04 7.09 -12.50
CA THR A 65 -12.29 8.24 -13.38
C THR A 65 -12.72 9.46 -12.56
N ASN A 66 -13.52 9.24 -11.51
CA ASN A 66 -13.94 10.22 -10.53
C ASN A 66 -13.95 9.62 -9.12
N VAL A 67 -13.54 10.39 -8.12
CA VAL A 67 -13.60 9.98 -6.72
C VAL A 67 -14.95 10.37 -6.14
N THR A 68 -15.76 9.36 -5.85
CA THR A 68 -16.98 9.52 -5.05
C THR A 68 -16.80 8.87 -3.68
N LYS A 69 -17.62 9.27 -2.72
CA LYS A 69 -17.64 8.70 -1.37
C LYS A 69 -17.97 7.19 -1.38
N SER A 70 -18.80 6.77 -2.34
CA SER A 70 -19.23 5.38 -2.48
C SER A 70 -18.15 4.47 -3.06
N VAL A 71 -17.21 4.97 -3.88
CA VAL A 71 -16.11 4.13 -4.39
C VAL A 71 -15.10 3.77 -3.30
N VAL A 72 -14.82 4.69 -2.36
CA VAL A 72 -13.90 4.42 -1.24
C VAL A 72 -14.46 3.33 -0.32
N THR A 73 -15.74 3.42 0.03
CA THR A 73 -16.39 2.43 0.90
C THR A 73 -16.52 1.06 0.23
N LYS A 74 -16.78 1.02 -1.09
CA LYS A 74 -16.76 -0.21 -1.89
C LYS A 74 -15.37 -0.84 -1.92
N PHE A 75 -14.33 -0.04 -2.12
CA PHE A 75 -12.95 -0.52 -2.10
C PHE A 75 -12.58 -1.13 -0.75
N ILE A 76 -12.89 -0.46 0.36
CA ILE A 76 -12.61 -1.01 1.71
C ILE A 76 -13.35 -2.34 1.92
N LYS A 77 -14.63 -2.42 1.55
CA LYS A 77 -15.39 -3.68 1.68
C LYS A 77 -14.79 -4.79 0.81
N LYS A 78 -14.62 -4.55 -0.48
CA LYS A 78 -14.26 -5.57 -1.47
C LYS A 78 -12.79 -5.94 -1.41
N ASP A 79 -11.91 -4.96 -1.43
CA ASP A 79 -10.48 -5.16 -1.67
C ASP A 79 -9.66 -5.20 -0.37
N ILE A 80 -10.23 -4.76 0.76
CA ILE A 80 -9.61 -4.88 2.08
C ILE A 80 -10.31 -5.96 2.92
N ILE A 81 -11.57 -5.74 3.32
CA ILE A 81 -12.27 -6.63 4.27
C ILE A 81 -12.48 -8.03 3.69
N CYS A 82 -13.05 -8.15 2.50
CA CYS A 82 -13.34 -9.45 1.89
C CYS A 82 -12.08 -10.23 1.48
N ARG A 83 -10.93 -9.55 1.30
CA ARG A 83 -9.69 -10.18 0.84
C ARG A 83 -8.74 -10.54 1.99
N TYR A 84 -8.65 -9.68 3.01
CA TYR A 84 -7.64 -9.78 4.07
C TYR A 84 -8.22 -9.89 5.49
N ALA A 85 -9.55 -9.94 5.61
CA ALA A 85 -10.30 -9.85 6.85
C ALA A 85 -10.44 -8.43 7.42
N LEU A 86 -11.14 -8.34 8.55
CA LEU A 86 -11.57 -7.11 9.18
C LEU A 86 -10.39 -6.39 9.84
N PRO A 87 -10.02 -5.17 9.41
CA PRO A 87 -8.99 -4.41 10.09
C PRO A 87 -9.50 -3.84 11.40
N ALA A 88 -8.64 -3.77 12.40
CA ALA A 88 -8.94 -3.09 13.66
C ALA A 88 -8.92 -1.56 13.50
N ARG A 89 -8.11 -1.04 12.57
CA ARG A 89 -7.93 0.40 12.37
C ARG A 89 -7.73 0.76 10.89
N ILE A 90 -8.37 1.85 10.47
CA ILE A 90 -8.10 2.51 9.19
C ILE A 90 -7.67 3.94 9.47
N ILE A 91 -6.58 4.36 8.85
CA ILE A 91 -6.02 5.71 8.92
C ILE A 91 -6.18 6.35 7.54
N MET A 92 -6.80 7.53 7.46
CA MET A 92 -6.94 8.29 6.21
C MET A 92 -6.39 9.71 6.34
N ASP A 93 -5.86 10.23 5.23
CA ASP A 93 -5.47 11.64 5.15
C ASP A 93 -6.67 12.59 5.04
N ASN A 94 -6.67 13.64 5.86
CA ASN A 94 -7.68 14.70 5.89
C ASN A 94 -7.65 15.59 4.64
N GLY A 95 -6.56 15.57 3.87
CA GLY A 95 -6.37 16.43 2.70
C GLY A 95 -7.29 16.14 1.51
N THR A 96 -8.00 15.02 1.52
CA THR A 96 -8.93 14.64 0.45
C THR A 96 -10.30 14.32 1.04
N ASN A 97 -11.39 14.74 0.38
CA ASN A 97 -12.80 14.60 0.80
C ASN A 97 -13.30 13.14 0.98
N LEU A 98 -12.42 12.19 1.31
CA LEU A 98 -12.67 10.78 1.56
C LEU A 98 -13.39 10.58 2.90
N ASN A 99 -13.06 11.38 3.92
CA ASN A 99 -13.73 11.30 5.21
C ASN A 99 -15.16 11.86 5.09
N ASN A 100 -16.15 10.99 5.26
CA ASN A 100 -17.54 11.32 5.06
C ASN A 100 -18.46 10.39 5.85
N LYS A 101 -19.75 10.75 5.95
CA LYS A 101 -20.77 9.96 6.68
C LYS A 101 -20.78 8.48 6.33
N MET A 102 -20.65 8.11 5.06
CA MET A 102 -20.63 6.71 4.62
C MET A 102 -19.39 5.95 5.12
N MET A 103 -18.25 6.64 5.26
CA MET A 103 -17.05 6.04 5.86
C MET A 103 -17.25 5.82 7.36
N THR A 104 -17.82 6.80 8.05
CA THR A 104 -18.16 6.69 9.47
C THR A 104 -19.13 5.54 9.71
N GLU A 105 -20.24 5.49 8.95
CA GLU A 105 -21.24 4.41 9.01
C GLU A 105 -20.62 3.03 8.73
N LEU A 106 -19.72 2.93 7.74
CA LEU A 106 -19.00 1.69 7.45
C LEU A 106 -18.10 1.29 8.62
N CYS A 107 -17.34 2.22 9.18
CA CYS A 107 -16.46 1.93 10.31
C CYS A 107 -17.25 1.51 11.54
N GLU A 108 -18.38 2.16 11.82
CA GLU A 108 -19.29 1.79 12.92
C GLU A 108 -19.90 0.40 12.70
N GLN A 109 -20.41 0.13 11.49
CA GLN A 109 -21.00 -1.16 11.11
C GLN A 109 -20.04 -2.32 11.38
N PHE A 110 -18.77 -2.15 11.02
CA PHE A 110 -17.74 -3.17 11.14
C PHE A 110 -16.87 -3.03 12.39
N LYS A 111 -17.19 -2.10 13.29
CA LYS A 111 -16.42 -1.80 14.53
C LYS A 111 -14.94 -1.48 14.27
N ILE A 112 -14.64 -0.85 13.14
CA ILE A 112 -13.29 -0.42 12.74
C ILE A 112 -13.01 0.93 13.39
N LYS A 113 -11.83 1.08 14.02
CA LYS A 113 -11.40 2.37 14.55
C LYS A 113 -10.91 3.26 13.39
N HIS A 114 -11.66 4.30 13.07
CA HIS A 114 -11.25 5.28 12.07
C HIS A 114 -10.42 6.40 12.70
N HIS A 115 -9.26 6.72 12.11
CA HIS A 115 -8.42 7.86 12.51
C HIS A 115 -8.08 8.70 11.30
N ASN A 116 -8.11 10.02 11.48
CA ASN A 116 -7.62 10.94 10.47
C ASN A 116 -6.19 11.36 10.78
N SER A 117 -5.30 11.39 9.78
CA SER A 117 -4.00 12.04 9.96
C SER A 117 -4.19 13.55 10.02
N THR A 118 -3.83 14.15 11.14
CA THR A 118 -3.79 15.61 11.27
C THR A 118 -2.42 16.13 10.79
N PRO A 119 -2.35 17.29 10.10
CA PRO A 119 -1.08 17.91 9.71
C PRO A 119 -0.13 18.12 10.88
N TYR A 120 -0.69 18.26 12.09
CA TYR A 120 0.02 18.52 13.33
C TYR A 120 0.57 17.27 14.06
N ARG A 121 0.39 16.05 13.53
CA ARG A 121 1.02 14.84 14.09
C ARG A 121 1.86 14.03 13.09
N PRO A 122 2.93 14.62 12.47
CA PRO A 122 3.86 13.89 11.59
C PRO A 122 4.53 12.69 12.25
N LYS A 123 4.72 12.74 13.57
CA LYS A 123 5.41 11.71 14.36
C LYS A 123 4.71 10.34 14.34
N MET A 124 3.41 10.29 14.06
CA MET A 124 2.62 9.04 14.08
C MET A 124 2.68 8.24 12.78
N ASN A 125 3.01 8.89 11.65
CA ASN A 125 2.85 8.33 10.31
C ASN A 125 4.14 8.28 9.47
N GLY A 126 5.25 8.87 9.92
CA GLY A 126 6.41 9.18 9.06
C GLY A 126 6.97 8.03 8.20
N VAL A 127 6.99 6.78 8.69
CA VAL A 127 7.49 5.63 7.92
C VAL A 127 6.52 5.23 6.79
N VAL A 128 5.22 5.27 7.06
CA VAL A 128 4.19 4.94 6.06
C VAL A 128 3.92 6.13 5.15
N GLU A 129 3.98 7.36 5.65
CA GLU A 129 4.03 8.57 4.83
C GLU A 129 5.22 8.53 3.86
N ALA A 130 6.39 8.06 4.29
CA ALA A 130 7.53 7.87 3.40
C ALA A 130 7.28 6.78 2.35
N ALA A 131 6.67 5.64 2.73
CA ALA A 131 6.30 4.57 1.81
C ALA A 131 5.23 5.02 0.79
N ASN A 132 4.15 5.66 1.26
CA ASN A 132 3.11 6.27 0.45
C ASN A 132 3.70 7.33 -0.49
N LYS A 133 4.61 8.18 0.00
CA LYS A 133 5.30 9.21 -0.80
C LYS A 133 6.19 8.59 -1.88
N ASN A 134 6.93 7.52 -1.56
CA ASN A 134 7.76 6.83 -2.54
C ASN A 134 6.91 6.11 -3.59
N LEU A 135 5.86 5.41 -3.18
CA LEU A 135 4.92 4.78 -4.11
C LEU A 135 4.24 5.83 -4.99
N LYS A 136 3.79 6.94 -4.40
CA LYS A 136 3.22 8.09 -5.12
C LYS A 136 4.19 8.65 -6.15
N LYS A 137 5.48 8.82 -5.82
CA LYS A 137 6.51 9.25 -6.77
C LYS A 137 6.70 8.25 -7.91
N VAL A 138 6.77 6.95 -7.62
CA VAL A 138 6.93 5.90 -8.64
C VAL A 138 5.72 5.89 -9.57
N VAL A 139 4.51 5.88 -9.00
CA VAL A 139 3.25 5.93 -9.74
C VAL A 139 3.16 7.20 -10.58
N GLN A 140 3.43 8.38 -10.01
CA GLN A 140 3.44 9.66 -10.73
C GLN A 140 4.44 9.66 -11.88
N LYS A 141 5.65 9.13 -11.68
CA LYS A 141 6.66 9.04 -12.74
C LYS A 141 6.19 8.11 -13.87
N MET A 142 5.66 6.94 -13.55
CA MET A 142 5.12 6.01 -14.56
C MET A 142 4.01 6.65 -15.39
N VAL A 143 3.11 7.35 -14.70
CA VAL A 143 1.94 8.04 -15.26
C VAL A 143 2.33 9.16 -16.23
N VAL A 144 3.36 9.96 -15.91
CA VAL A 144 3.83 11.03 -16.79
C VAL A 144 4.53 10.46 -18.03
N THR A 145 5.25 9.35 -17.89
CA THR A 145 6.04 8.77 -18.98
C THR A 145 5.21 7.92 -19.94
N HIS A 146 4.13 7.27 -19.49
CA HIS A 146 3.39 6.28 -20.29
C HIS A 146 1.89 6.57 -20.30
N LYS A 147 1.28 6.71 -21.49
CA LYS A 147 -0.18 6.86 -21.62
C LYS A 147 -0.97 5.63 -21.13
N ASP A 148 -0.35 4.45 -21.20
CA ASP A 148 -0.94 3.17 -20.78
C ASP A 148 -0.49 2.72 -19.38
N TRP A 149 -0.12 3.68 -18.52
CA TRP A 149 0.33 3.43 -17.15
C TRP A 149 -0.63 2.54 -16.34
N HIS A 150 -1.94 2.59 -16.65
CA HIS A 150 -2.95 1.75 -16.01
C HIS A 150 -2.72 0.25 -16.25
N GLY A 151 -2.22 -0.14 -17.42
CA GLY A 151 -1.88 -1.53 -17.76
C GLY A 151 -0.55 -1.98 -17.13
N MET A 152 0.36 -1.06 -16.82
CA MET A 152 1.64 -1.37 -16.18
C MET A 152 1.54 -1.48 -14.65
N LEU A 153 0.48 -0.94 -14.07
CA LEU A 153 0.30 -0.89 -12.62
C LEU A 153 0.33 -2.26 -11.94
N PRO A 154 -0.31 -3.33 -12.46
CA PRO A 154 -0.18 -4.67 -11.89
C PRO A 154 1.27 -5.15 -11.79
N SER A 155 2.07 -4.95 -12.84
CA SER A 155 3.48 -5.33 -12.86
C SER A 155 4.31 -4.52 -11.86
N ALA A 156 4.05 -3.22 -11.77
CA ALA A 156 4.72 -2.35 -10.80
C ALA A 156 4.38 -2.74 -9.34
N LEU A 157 3.12 -3.09 -9.07
CA LEU A 157 2.70 -3.58 -7.76
C LEU A 157 3.30 -4.94 -7.44
N HIS A 158 3.40 -5.84 -8.42
CA HIS A 158 4.07 -7.11 -8.23
C HIS A 158 5.55 -6.90 -7.87
N GLY A 159 6.28 -6.08 -8.62
CA GLY A 159 7.66 -5.73 -8.29
C GLY A 159 7.81 -5.07 -6.92
N TYR A 160 6.84 -4.24 -6.51
CA TYR A 160 6.81 -3.72 -5.14
C TYR A 160 6.64 -4.85 -4.11
N ARG A 161 5.67 -5.75 -4.31
CA ARG A 161 5.34 -6.81 -3.35
C ARG A 161 6.46 -7.83 -3.20
N THR A 162 7.31 -8.01 -4.21
CA THR A 162 8.43 -8.97 -4.19
C THR A 162 9.79 -8.33 -3.90
N SER A 163 9.86 -7.01 -3.72
CA SER A 163 11.09 -6.32 -3.32
C SER A 163 11.20 -6.19 -1.80
N MET A 164 12.37 -6.51 -1.25
CA MET A 164 12.67 -6.40 0.17
C MET A 164 12.43 -4.96 0.68
N ARG A 165 11.77 -4.85 1.84
CA ARG A 165 11.55 -3.56 2.51
C ARG A 165 12.55 -3.39 3.63
N MET A 166 13.35 -2.32 3.57
CA MET A 166 14.32 -2.00 4.63
C MET A 166 13.69 -1.94 6.03
N SER A 167 12.42 -1.53 6.13
CA SER A 167 11.70 -1.43 7.40
C SER A 167 11.33 -2.77 8.04
N THR A 168 11.24 -3.85 7.25
CA THR A 168 10.82 -5.17 7.73
C THR A 168 11.88 -6.24 7.51
N GLY A 169 12.89 -6.00 6.67
CA GLY A 169 13.91 -6.99 6.30
C GLY A 169 13.38 -8.12 5.41
N ALA A 170 12.11 -8.05 4.98
CA ALA A 170 11.44 -9.09 4.20
C ALA A 170 10.66 -8.47 3.03
N THR A 171 10.22 -9.30 2.08
CA THR A 171 9.32 -8.84 1.02
C THR A 171 7.88 -8.78 1.56
N PRO A 172 7.05 -7.83 1.11
CA PRO A 172 5.64 -7.83 1.46
C PRO A 172 4.94 -9.14 1.10
N TYR A 173 5.36 -9.78 0.01
CA TYR A 173 4.81 -11.05 -0.45
C TYR A 173 5.07 -12.18 0.55
N SER A 174 6.30 -12.36 1.02
CA SER A 174 6.59 -13.40 2.02
C SER A 174 5.92 -13.14 3.37
N LEU A 175 5.76 -11.87 3.75
CA LEU A 175 5.01 -11.53 4.97
C LEU A 175 3.51 -11.81 4.88
N VAL A 176 2.93 -11.82 3.66
CA VAL A 176 1.51 -12.11 3.43
C VAL A 176 1.26 -13.61 3.24
N TYR A 177 2.08 -14.26 2.42
CA TYR A 177 1.85 -15.65 1.99
C TYR A 177 2.74 -16.68 2.70
N GLY A 178 3.68 -16.24 3.54
CA GLY A 178 4.61 -17.11 4.27
C GLY A 178 5.77 -17.64 3.43
N ILE A 179 5.82 -17.34 2.13
CA ILE A 179 6.88 -17.77 1.22
C ILE A 179 7.19 -16.67 0.21
N GLU A 180 8.44 -16.61 -0.27
CA GLU A 180 8.81 -15.69 -1.35
C GLU A 180 8.11 -16.06 -2.66
N ALA A 181 7.73 -15.05 -3.44
CA ALA A 181 7.23 -15.28 -4.79
C ALA A 181 8.33 -15.91 -5.66
N VAL A 182 7.97 -16.81 -6.58
CA VAL A 182 8.90 -17.25 -7.64
C VAL A 182 9.02 -16.12 -8.65
N LEU A 183 10.24 -15.60 -8.80
CA LEU A 183 10.52 -14.52 -9.74
C LEU A 183 10.86 -15.06 -11.15
N PRO A 184 10.64 -14.29 -12.22
CA PRO A 184 11.00 -14.72 -13.58
C PRO A 184 12.47 -15.17 -13.70
N VAL A 185 13.39 -14.49 -13.01
CA VAL A 185 14.82 -14.87 -12.99
C VAL A 185 15.07 -16.26 -12.40
N GLU A 186 14.23 -16.71 -11.45
CA GLU A 186 14.33 -18.07 -10.89
C GLU A 186 13.78 -19.14 -11.83
N VAL A 187 13.03 -18.74 -12.85
CA VAL A 187 12.55 -19.65 -13.91
C VAL A 187 13.59 -19.71 -15.03
N GLU A 188 14.14 -18.56 -15.42
CA GLU A 188 15.22 -18.48 -16.43
C GLU A 188 16.53 -19.11 -15.93
N ILE A 189 16.85 -18.90 -14.65
CA ILE A 189 17.97 -19.52 -13.93
C ILE A 189 17.35 -20.34 -12.80
N PRO A 190 17.00 -21.62 -13.05
CA PRO A 190 16.25 -22.45 -12.13
C PRO A 190 16.80 -22.42 -10.70
N SER A 191 16.00 -21.91 -9.77
CA SER A 191 16.30 -22.01 -8.34
C SER A 191 16.02 -23.43 -7.83
N LEU A 192 16.59 -23.81 -6.68
CA LEU A 192 16.42 -25.16 -6.11
C LEU A 192 14.95 -25.56 -5.97
N ARG A 193 14.07 -24.64 -5.53
CA ARG A 193 12.65 -24.91 -5.39
C ARG A 193 11.93 -25.11 -6.73
N VAL A 194 12.37 -24.42 -7.79
CA VAL A 194 11.84 -24.60 -9.15
C VAL A 194 12.31 -25.94 -9.71
N LEU A 195 13.57 -26.30 -9.50
CA LEU A 195 14.12 -27.59 -9.92
C LEU A 195 13.41 -28.78 -9.25
N VAL A 196 13.16 -28.70 -7.95
CA VAL A 196 12.43 -29.75 -7.21
C VAL A 196 11.03 -29.96 -7.78
N GLU A 197 10.31 -28.90 -8.16
CA GLU A 197 8.96 -29.04 -8.74
C GLU A 197 9.00 -29.69 -10.14
N VAL A 198 10.01 -29.36 -10.96
CA VAL A 198 10.20 -29.95 -12.30
C VAL A 198 10.59 -31.43 -12.22
N GLU A 199 11.31 -31.85 -11.18
CA GLU A 199 11.65 -33.26 -10.96
C GLU A 199 10.44 -34.10 -10.52
N VAL A 200 9.42 -33.48 -9.92
CA VAL A 200 8.14 -34.11 -9.58
C VAL A 200 7.19 -34.06 -10.80
N ASP A 201 7.61 -34.60 -11.94
CA ASP A 201 6.80 -34.57 -13.18
C ASP A 201 5.89 -35.81 -13.29
N VAL A 202 4.57 -35.54 -13.27
CA VAL A 202 3.36 -36.25 -13.78
C VAL A 202 3.14 -37.74 -13.48
N SER A 203 4.18 -38.54 -13.27
CA SER A 203 4.12 -39.98 -13.07
C SER A 203 3.48 -40.41 -11.74
N GLU A 204 3.47 -39.55 -10.72
CA GLU A 204 2.76 -39.80 -9.47
C GLU A 204 1.28 -39.40 -9.51
N TRP A 205 0.93 -38.36 -10.27
CA TRP A 205 -0.47 -37.91 -10.42
C TRP A 205 -1.33 -38.91 -11.19
N ALA A 206 -0.72 -39.67 -12.12
CA ALA A 206 -1.40 -40.73 -12.87
C ALA A 206 -1.66 -42.02 -12.05
N ARG A 207 -1.14 -42.13 -10.81
CA ARG A 207 -1.31 -43.33 -9.94
C ARG A 207 -2.44 -43.21 -8.92
N VAL A 208 -3.10 -42.05 -8.84
CA VAL A 208 -4.15 -41.76 -7.85
C VAL A 208 -5.51 -41.44 -8.50
N GLY A 209 -5.66 -41.76 -9.80
CA GLY A 209 -6.92 -41.64 -10.54
C GLY A 209 -7.67 -42.95 -10.66
#